data_AF-A0A1R4FP49-F1
#
_entry.id   AF-A0A1R4FP49-F1
#
_cell.length_a   1.000
_cell.length_b   1.000
_cell.length_c   1.000
_cell.angle_alpha   90.00
_cell.angle_beta   90.00
_cell.angle_gamma   90.00
#
_symmetry.space_group_name_H-M   'P 1'
#
loop_
_entity.id
_entity.type
_entity.pdbx_description
1 polymer ?
#
loop_
_entity_poly.entity_id
_entity_poly.type
_entity_poly.pdbx_seq_one_letter_code
_entity_poly.pdbx_strand_id
1 'polypeptide(L)' 'MLNEYRPLIEFLKELEVTEATWYRWLNQYGGEKNAESSRRLKELEKENARLKKLLADQVLANDILGEVAKGRF' A
#
# COMPACT_ATOMS: atom_id res chain seq x y z
N MET A 1 17.82 -8.66 -3.37
CA MET A 1 18.55 -9.52 -4.32
C MET A 1 18.99 -10.74 -3.55
N LEU A 2 18.47 -11.92 -3.91
CA LEU A 2 18.85 -13.22 -3.36
C LEU A 2 20.31 -13.49 -3.78
N ASN A 3 21.25 -12.97 -2.99
CA ASN A 3 22.66 -13.26 -3.18
C ASN A 3 23.03 -14.45 -2.30
N GLU A 4 23.80 -15.36 -2.91
CA GLU A 4 24.59 -16.43 -2.29
C GLU A 4 23.92 -17.80 -2.13
N TYR A 5 23.86 -18.53 -3.26
CA TYR A 5 24.12 -19.97 -3.44
C TYR A 5 23.52 -21.01 -2.48
N ARG A 6 22.55 -20.68 -1.63
CA ARG A 6 21.81 -21.69 -0.90
C ARG A 6 20.82 -22.38 -1.84
N PRO A 7 20.88 -23.72 -2.02
CA PRO A 7 19.87 -24.45 -2.78
C PRO A 7 18.47 -24.18 -2.20
N LEU A 8 17.49 -23.91 -3.07
CA LEU A 8 16.09 -23.66 -2.68
C LEU A 8 15.58 -24.75 -1.71
N ILE A 9 15.96 -26.00 -1.94
CA ILE A 9 15.62 -27.15 -1.09
C ILE A 9 16.08 -26.95 0.36
N GLU A 10 17.29 -26.45 0.59
CA GLU A 10 17.82 -26.25 1.95
C GLU A 10 17.06 -25.14 2.67
N PHE A 11 16.78 -24.04 1.96
CA PHE A 11 15.97 -22.95 2.48
C PHE A 11 14.55 -23.41 2.85
N LEU A 12 13.92 -24.21 1.98
CA LEU A 12 12.57 -24.72 2.22
C LEU A 12 12.52 -25.73 3.37
N LYS A 13 13.58 -26.54 3.54
CA LYS A 13 13.71 -27.45 4.70
C LYS A 13 13.79 -26.69 6.02
N GLU A 14 14.57 -25.62 6.10
CA GLU A 14 14.64 -24.77 7.30
C GLU A 14 13.31 -24.11 7.63
N LEU A 15 12.53 -23.76 6.61
CA LEU A 15 11.19 -23.22 6.76
C LEU A 15 10.12 -24.28 7.02
N GLU A 16 10.48 -25.57 7.03
CA GLU A 16 9.55 -26.70 7.12
C GLU A 16 8.45 -26.66 6.03
N VAL A 17 8.80 -26.12 4.86
CA VAL A 17 7.89 -25.95 3.72
C VAL A 17 8.30 -26.90 2.59
N THR A 18 7.32 -27.47 1.91
CA THR A 18 7.56 -28.28 0.72
C THR A 18 7.73 -27.42 -0.53
N GLU A 19 8.53 -27.86 -1.50
CA GLU A 19 8.64 -27.19 -2.82
C GLU A 19 7.29 -26.96 -3.48
N ALA A 20 6.39 -27.95 -3.42
CA ALA A 20 5.04 -27.82 -3.96
C ALA A 20 4.27 -26.65 -3.32
N THR A 21 4.42 -26.45 -2.01
CA THR A 21 3.81 -25.32 -1.29
C THR A 21 4.44 -24.00 -1.69
N TRP A 22 5.77 -23.96 -1.83
CA TRP A 22 6.50 -22.78 -2.30
C TRP A 22 6.04 -22.35 -3.70
N TYR A 23 5.99 -23.26 -4.66
CA TYR A 23 5.52 -22.93 -6.01
C TYR A 23 4.04 -22.54 -6.05
N ARG A 24 3.19 -23.15 -5.21
CA ARG A 24 1.80 -22.70 -5.05
C ARG A 24 1.73 -21.26 -4.54
N TRP A 25 2.51 -20.91 -3.53
CA TRP A 25 2.59 -19.54 -3.02
C TRP A 25 3.19 -18.58 -4.02
N LEU A 26 4.19 -18.99 -4.79
CA LEU A 26 4.76 -18.16 -5.85
C LEU A 26 3.72 -17.85 -6.94
N ASN A 27 2.91 -18.83 -7.32
CA ASN A 27 1.81 -18.60 -8.28
C ASN A 27 0.67 -17.77 -7.69
N GLN A 28 0.34 -17.98 -6.42
CA GLN A 28 -0.75 -17.28 -5.76
C GLN A 28 -0.38 -15.85 -5.37
N TYR A 29 0.87 -15.62 -4.96
CA TYR A 29 1.30 -14.37 -4.34
C TYR A 29 2.50 -13.69 -5.02
N GLY A 30 3.28 -14.41 -5.83
CA GLY A 30 4.45 -13.88 -6.52
C GLY A 30 4.17 -13.35 -7.94
N GLY A 31 2.98 -13.63 -8.49
CA GLY A 31 2.60 -13.27 -9.86
C GLY A 31 1.97 -11.88 -10.04
N GLU A 32 1.70 -11.54 -11.30
CA GLU A 32 1.16 -10.24 -11.76
C GLU A 32 -0.14 -9.81 -11.04
N LYS A 33 -0.97 -10.77 -10.61
CA LYS A 33 -2.20 -10.51 -9.82
C LYS A 33 -1.94 -9.72 -8.53
N ASN A 34 -0.80 -9.95 -7.88
CA ASN A 34 -0.42 -9.18 -6.69
C ASN A 34 0.23 -7.84 -7.04
N ALA A 35 0.89 -7.75 -8.20
CA ALA A 35 1.42 -6.49 -8.70
C ALA A 35 0.28 -5.52 -9.04
N GLU A 36 -0.80 -5.99 -9.67
CA GLU A 36 -2.00 -5.18 -9.95
C GLU A 36 -2.70 -4.72 -8.67
N SER A 37 -2.93 -5.63 -7.73
CA SER A 37 -3.52 -5.29 -6.42
C SER A 37 -2.68 -4.26 -5.67
N SER A 38 -1.36 -4.40 -5.70
CA SER A 38 -0.42 -3.45 -5.09
C SER A 38 -0.40 -2.09 -5.81
N ARG A 39 -0.55 -2.06 -7.13
CA ARG A 39 -0.67 -0.81 -7.91
C ARG A 39 -1.96 -0.07 -7.56
N ARG A 40 -3.09 -0.78 -7.56
CA ARG A 40 -4.39 -0.21 -7.18
C ARG A 40 -4.38 0.33 -5.75
N LEU A 41 -3.75 -0.38 -4.82
CA LEU A 41 -3.59 0.10 -3.45
C LEU A 41 -2.81 1.41 -3.39
N LYS A 42 -1.66 1.50 -4.08
CA LYS A 42 -0.85 2.72 -4.16
C LYS A 42 -1.61 3.90 -4.79
N GLU A 43 -2.40 3.63 -5.83
CA GLU A 43 -3.24 4.66 -6.47
C GLU A 43 -4.31 5.17 -5.52
N LEU A 44 -4.99 4.27 -4.79
CA LEU A 44 -5.98 4.63 -3.79
C LEU A 44 -5.35 5.42 -2.63
N GLU A 45 -4.17 5.03 -2.16
CA GLU A 45 -3.43 5.76 -1.12
C GLU A 45 -3.08 7.18 -1.59
N LYS A 46 -2.62 7.34 -2.83
CA LYS A 46 -2.31 8.64 -3.43
C LYS A 46 -3.56 9.52 -3.55
N GLU A 47 -4.67 8.97 -4.01
CA GLU A 47 -5.92 9.72 -4.14
C GLU A 47 -6.50 10.08 -2.76
N ASN A 48 -6.42 9.18 -1.78
CA ASN A 48 -6.85 9.47 -0.40
C ASN A 48 -6.04 10.63 0.20
N ALA A 49 -4.72 10.65 -0.01
CA ALA A 49 -3.88 11.77 0.43
C ALA A 49 -4.28 13.10 -0.24
N ARG A 50 -4.56 13.08 -1.56
CA ARG A 50 -5.03 14.25 -2.29
C ARG A 50 -6.36 14.77 -1.75
N LEU A 51 -7.33 13.87 -1.52
CA LEU A 51 -8.66 14.21 -1.02
C LEU A 51 -8.60 14.76 0.41
N LYS A 52 -7.78 14.18 1.28
CA LYS A 52 -7.59 14.69 2.65
C LYS A 52 -7.03 16.11 2.66
N LYS A 53 -6.08 16.41 1.77
CA LYS A 53 -5.54 17.77 1.63
C LYS A 53 -6.62 18.75 1.18
N LEU A 54 -7.36 18.42 0.12
CA LEU A 54 -8.47 19.25 -0.38
C LEU A 54 -9.52 19.50 0.70
N LEU A 55 -9.87 18.46 1.47
CA LEU A 55 -10.82 18.59 2.57
C LEU A 55 -10.30 19.53 3.66
N ALA A 56 -9.03 19.39 4.06
CA ALA A 56 -8.42 20.28 5.06
C ALA A 56 -8.40 21.74 4.59
N ASP A 57 -8.01 21.98 3.33
CA ASP A 57 -8.01 23.31 2.72
C ASP A 57 -9.42 23.92 2.70
N GLN A 58 -10.44 23.12 2.38
CA GLN A 58 -11.83 23.57 2.34
C GLN A 58 -12.42 23.82 3.73
N VAL A 59 -12.09 22.98 4.71
CA VAL A 59 -12.48 23.19 6.12
C VAL A 59 -11.88 24.48 6.64
N LEU A 60 -10.58 24.71 6.39
CA LEU A 60 -9.91 25.94 6.79
C LEU A 60 -10.55 27.18 6.14
N ALA A 61 -10.85 27.13 4.84
CA ALA A 61 -11.52 28.23 4.15
C ALA A 61 -12.91 28.51 4.75
N ASN A 62 -13.68 27.47 5.03
CA ASN A 62 -15.00 27.60 5.66
C ASN A 62 -14.91 28.19 7.08
N ASP A 63 -13.93 27.78 7.87
CA ASP A 63 -13.71 28.31 9.21
C ASP A 63 -13.36 29.80 9.17
N ILE A 64 -12.45 30.21 8.28
CA ILE A 64 -12.11 31.61 8.05
C ILE A 64 -13.35 32.41 7.64
N LEU A 65 -14.10 31.93 6.65
CA LEU A 65 -15.34 32.58 6.20
C LEU A 65 -16.40 32.67 7.31
N GLY A 66 -16.47 31.65 8.17
CA GLY A 66 -17.34 31.65 9.33
C GLY A 66 -16.96 32.70 10.37
N GLU A 67 -15.66 32.86 10.66
CA GLU A 67 -15.19 33.92 11.56
C GLU A 67 -15.37 35.31 10.96
N VAL A 68 -15.21 35.43 9.63
CA VAL A 68 -15.54 36.65 8.89
C VAL A 68 -17.00 37.05 9.05
N ALA A 69 -17.91 36.11 8.83
CA ALA A 69 -19.33 36.35 8.95
C ALA A 69 -19.75 36.70 10.40
N LYS A 70 -19.00 36.23 11.40
CA LYS A 70 -19.24 36.56 12.82
C LYS A 70 -18.63 37.89 13.26
N GLY A 71 -17.90 38.59 12.38
CA GLY A 71 -17.29 39.88 12.68
C GLY A 71 -16.16 39.82 13.72
N ARG A 72 -15.50 38.67 13.87
CA ARG A 72 -14.38 38.51 14.82
C ARG A 72 -13.05 38.79 14.10
N PHE A 73 -12.64 40.05 14.09
CA PHE A 73 -11.31 40.50 13.69
C PHE A 73 -10.86 41.69 14.52
#